data_AF-A0A6S7H7G5-F1
#
_entry.id   AF-A0A6S7H7G5-F1
#
_cell.length_a   1.000
_cell.length_b   1.000
_cell.length_c   1.000
_cell.angle_alpha   90.00
_cell.angle_beta   90.00
_cell.angle_gamma   90.00
#
_symmetry.space_group_name_H-M   'P 1'
#
loop_
_entity.id
_entity.type
_entity.pdbx_description
1 polymer ?
#
loop_
_entity_poly.entity_id
_entity_poly.type
_entity_poly.pdbx_seq_one_letter_code
_entity_poly.pdbx_strand_id
1 'polypeptide(L)'
;MRILGRVLLEGRKLTGENDATLLELLKPGYFDTLVSSCRNIAGYEENDGSTANKSYRAPTTAVHSGYEIKRAAEVLVGQAIRKKDKELLEDVQAFLQLYRTTEWHGKITAPALNNLKLKRLNVPEVLPLTSDLLLVRKYLVERLSTLTTDVTNDTTKQNWRELAEVCLTRLIMFNKRRGGEAGNMMLETFTNRPNIIHNKEIFQSLSPSEQQLCKRLDLVEIIGKRRRKVPVILTEDVKAAINALNTRRKEGGVCESSQYVFAVNDGRSMNPLRGHDVIKKTCKQVKLKEPELIKSTNLRKYIATVSQIVDMNESEMGWLANHLGHDIHVHKEFY
;
A
#
# COMPACT_ATOMS: atom_id res chain seq x y z
N MET A 1 1.05 -11.87 15.52
CA MET A 1 0.22 -12.91 16.21
C MET A 1 0.42 -14.32 15.63
N ARG A 2 0.01 -14.64 14.39
CA ARG A 2 0.18 -16.01 13.83
C ARG A 2 1.64 -16.50 13.84
N ILE A 3 2.61 -15.61 13.57
CA ILE A 3 4.04 -15.96 13.58
C ILE A 3 4.56 -16.24 14.99
N LEU A 4 4.16 -15.44 16.00
CA LEU A 4 4.49 -15.73 17.40
C LEU A 4 3.95 -17.08 17.87
N GLY A 5 2.72 -17.44 17.45
CA GLY A 5 2.17 -18.77 17.74
C GLY A 5 3.03 -19.90 17.16
N ARG A 6 3.57 -19.73 15.95
CA ARG A 6 4.49 -20.70 15.33
C ARG A 6 5.82 -20.78 16.08
N VAL A 7 6.38 -19.63 16.48
CA VAL A 7 7.60 -19.59 17.31
C VAL A 7 7.38 -20.33 18.62
N LEU A 8 6.27 -20.06 19.31
CA LEU A 8 5.94 -20.70 20.58
C LEU A 8 5.83 -22.22 20.44
N LEU A 9 5.08 -22.70 19.44
CA LEU A 9 4.95 -24.13 19.19
C LEU A 9 6.29 -24.79 18.92
N GLU A 10 7.19 -24.12 18.20
CA GLU A 10 8.52 -24.65 17.93
C GLU A 10 9.42 -24.60 19.17
N GLY A 11 9.34 -23.54 19.97
CA GLY A 11 10.07 -23.42 21.23
C GLY A 11 9.67 -24.51 22.24
N ARG A 12 8.37 -24.82 22.33
CA ARG A 12 7.85 -25.94 23.14
C ARG A 12 8.44 -27.29 22.72
N LYS A 13 8.53 -27.55 21.41
CA LYS A 13 9.17 -28.77 20.91
C LYS A 13 10.65 -28.84 21.25
N LEU A 14 11.37 -27.74 21.12
CA LEU A 14 12.82 -27.68 21.36
C LEU A 14 13.17 -27.78 22.85
N THR A 15 12.29 -27.33 23.74
CA THR A 15 12.46 -27.40 25.20
C THR A 15 11.89 -28.67 25.81
N GLY A 16 10.98 -29.36 25.11
CA GLY A 16 10.18 -30.45 25.66
C GLY A 16 9.02 -29.98 26.57
N GLU A 17 8.85 -28.67 26.75
CA GLU A 17 7.84 -28.08 27.62
C GLU A 17 6.55 -27.76 26.83
N ASN A 18 5.65 -28.74 26.70
CA ASN A 18 4.45 -28.61 25.85
C ASN A 18 3.48 -27.49 26.27
N ASP A 19 3.48 -27.13 27.56
CA ASP A 19 2.59 -26.13 28.12
C ASP A 19 3.24 -24.75 28.29
N ALA A 20 4.54 -24.62 27.97
CA ALA A 20 5.29 -23.39 28.16
C ALA A 20 4.60 -22.20 27.50
N THR A 21 4.44 -21.12 28.24
CA THR A 21 3.88 -19.87 27.74
C THR A 21 4.96 -19.05 27.03
N LEU A 22 4.54 -18.09 26.21
CA LEU A 22 5.49 -17.17 25.58
C LEU A 22 6.27 -16.34 26.64
N LEU A 23 5.67 -16.12 27.81
CA LEU A 23 6.27 -15.37 28.91
C LEU A 23 7.43 -16.14 29.54
N GLU A 24 7.28 -17.46 29.70
CA GLU A 24 8.33 -18.36 30.19
C GLU A 24 9.51 -18.48 29.21
N LEU A 25 9.23 -18.48 27.90
CA LEU A 25 10.29 -18.55 26.87
C LEU A 25 10.99 -17.21 26.61
N LEU A 26 10.42 -16.06 27.03
CA LEU A 26 11.02 -14.74 26.83
C LEU A 26 12.01 -14.37 27.95
N LYS A 27 12.88 -15.32 28.29
CA LYS A 27 13.96 -15.16 29.27
C LYS A 27 15.33 -15.33 28.61
N PRO A 28 16.41 -14.80 29.20
CA PRO A 28 17.76 -14.87 28.62
C PRO A 28 18.20 -16.32 28.33
N GLY A 29 17.88 -17.26 29.23
CA GLY A 29 18.24 -18.68 29.09
C GLY A 29 17.62 -19.38 27.88
N TYR A 30 16.49 -18.90 27.37
CA TYR A 30 15.83 -19.46 26.18
C TYR A 30 16.17 -18.69 24.89
N PHE A 31 17.15 -17.79 24.92
CA PHE A 31 17.52 -16.98 23.75
C PHE A 31 17.88 -17.84 22.53
N ASP A 32 18.79 -18.81 22.70
CA ASP A 32 19.19 -19.70 21.59
C ASP A 32 18.08 -20.66 21.17
N THR A 33 17.19 -21.03 22.09
CA THR A 33 15.97 -21.78 21.78
C THR A 33 15.05 -20.96 20.86
N LEU A 34 14.86 -19.67 21.13
CA LEU A 34 14.05 -18.78 20.30
C LEU A 34 14.72 -18.51 18.93
N VAL A 35 16.05 -18.39 18.89
CA VAL A 35 16.81 -18.33 17.62
C VAL A 35 16.57 -19.60 16.80
N SER A 36 16.71 -20.76 17.41
CA SER A 36 16.51 -22.06 16.76
C SER A 36 15.06 -22.24 16.29
N SER A 37 14.10 -21.82 17.11
CA SER A 37 12.68 -21.78 16.75
C SER A 37 12.44 -20.93 15.50
N CYS A 38 13.04 -19.73 15.44
CA CYS A 38 12.95 -18.85 14.27
C CYS A 38 13.57 -19.47 13.02
N ARG A 39 14.71 -20.16 13.17
CA ARG A 39 15.38 -20.88 12.09
C ARG A 39 14.51 -22.01 11.53
N ASN A 40 13.97 -22.85 12.38
CA ASN A 40 13.14 -23.98 11.98
C ASN A 40 11.87 -23.52 11.23
N ILE A 41 11.14 -22.54 11.77
CA ILE A 41 9.90 -22.06 11.12
C ILE A 41 10.15 -21.33 9.80
N ALA A 42 11.37 -20.83 9.60
CA ALA A 42 11.80 -20.17 8.37
C ALA A 42 12.46 -21.14 7.38
N GLY A 43 12.63 -22.42 7.74
CA GLY A 43 13.31 -23.43 6.93
C GLY A 43 14.77 -23.04 6.71
N TYR A 44 15.51 -22.83 7.79
CA TYR A 44 16.95 -22.62 7.74
C TYR A 44 17.65 -23.90 7.31
N GLU A 45 18.47 -23.80 6.27
CA GLU A 45 19.29 -24.88 5.74
C GLU A 45 20.76 -24.49 5.89
N GLU A 46 21.51 -25.34 6.58
CA GLU A 46 22.95 -25.22 6.75
C GLU A 46 23.60 -26.32 5.91
N ASN A 47 24.04 -25.98 4.70
CA ASN A 47 24.73 -26.94 3.84
C ASN A 47 26.17 -27.10 4.33
N ASP A 48 26.55 -28.35 4.61
CA ASP A 48 27.81 -28.76 5.23
C ASP A 48 29.05 -27.96 4.77
N GLY A 49 29.76 -27.38 5.74
CA GLY A 49 31.17 -27.03 5.63
C GLY A 49 31.55 -25.72 4.92
N SER A 50 30.64 -25.05 4.21
CA SER A 50 30.93 -23.71 3.66
C SER A 50 30.12 -22.63 4.35
N THR A 51 30.81 -21.72 5.04
CA THR A 51 30.27 -20.47 5.62
C THR A 51 29.56 -19.56 4.60
N ALA A 52 29.56 -19.95 3.32
CA ALA A 52 29.09 -19.16 2.20
C ALA A 52 27.58 -19.21 1.95
N ASN A 53 26.84 -20.24 2.41
CA ASN A 53 25.41 -20.37 2.05
C ASN A 53 24.51 -20.80 3.21
N LYS A 54 24.48 -19.99 4.27
CA LYS A 54 23.36 -19.97 5.22
C LYS A 54 22.10 -19.53 4.47
N SER A 55 21.15 -20.43 4.26
CA SER A 55 19.96 -20.13 3.46
C SER A 55 18.68 -20.31 4.26
N TYR A 56 17.70 -19.46 3.98
CA TYR A 56 16.34 -19.61 4.50
C TYR A 56 15.40 -19.86 3.34
N ARG A 57 14.59 -20.91 3.45
CA ARG A 57 13.46 -21.12 2.53
C ARG A 57 12.50 -19.94 2.57
N ALA A 58 12.17 -19.44 3.76
CA ALA A 58 11.29 -18.31 4.00
C ALA A 58 11.97 -17.18 4.81
N PRO A 59 12.89 -16.41 4.21
CA PRO A 59 13.68 -15.41 4.93
C PRO A 59 12.84 -14.25 5.48
N THR A 60 11.71 -13.90 4.85
CA THR A 60 10.75 -12.94 5.41
C THR A 60 10.16 -13.41 6.74
N THR A 61 9.97 -14.72 6.91
CA THR A 61 9.45 -15.30 8.15
C THR A 61 10.50 -15.18 9.26
N ALA A 62 11.78 -15.39 8.96
CA ALA A 62 12.89 -15.21 9.91
C ALA A 62 12.97 -13.76 10.42
N VAL A 63 12.92 -12.77 9.51
CA VAL A 63 12.95 -11.35 9.92
C VAL A 63 11.70 -10.98 10.74
N HIS A 64 10.52 -11.41 10.30
CA HIS A 64 9.27 -11.04 10.96
C HIS A 64 9.10 -11.72 12.32
N SER A 65 9.59 -12.94 12.49
CA SER A 65 9.59 -13.62 13.80
C SER A 65 10.44 -12.87 14.82
N GLY A 66 11.65 -12.44 14.45
CA GLY A 66 12.48 -11.59 15.32
C GLY A 66 11.78 -10.29 15.73
N TYR A 67 11.17 -9.58 14.78
CA TYR A 67 10.41 -8.35 15.07
C TYR A 67 9.26 -8.60 16.05
N GLU A 68 8.47 -9.65 15.83
CA GLU A 68 7.33 -9.94 16.70
C GLU A 68 7.77 -10.41 18.10
N ILE A 69 8.87 -11.16 18.22
CA ILE A 69 9.46 -11.57 19.51
C ILE A 69 9.89 -10.33 20.31
N LYS A 70 10.63 -9.42 19.68
CA LYS A 70 11.05 -8.16 20.30
C LYS A 70 9.85 -7.37 20.81
N ARG A 71 8.81 -7.23 19.97
CA ARG A 71 7.58 -6.52 20.31
C ARG A 71 6.85 -7.20 21.47
N ALA A 72 6.82 -8.53 21.53
CA ALA A 72 6.24 -9.27 22.65
C ALA A 72 7.01 -9.00 23.96
N ALA A 73 8.34 -9.04 23.92
CA ALA A 73 9.18 -8.69 25.06
C ALA A 73 8.98 -7.24 25.53
N GLU A 74 8.91 -6.27 24.60
CA GLU A 74 8.60 -4.86 24.94
C GLU A 74 7.23 -4.69 25.62
N VAL A 75 6.23 -5.49 25.21
CA VAL A 75 4.92 -5.52 25.89
C VAL A 75 5.04 -6.09 27.30
N LEU A 76 5.83 -7.16 27.49
CA LEU A 76 6.06 -7.76 28.81
C LEU A 76 6.76 -6.79 29.77
N VAL A 77 7.72 -5.99 29.30
CA VAL A 77 8.31 -4.90 30.11
C VAL A 77 7.22 -3.97 30.65
N GLY A 78 6.32 -3.52 29.78
CA GLY A 78 5.21 -2.65 30.19
C GLY A 78 4.26 -3.31 31.20
N GLN A 79 4.04 -4.62 31.08
CA GLN A 79 3.23 -5.39 32.04
C GLN A 79 3.94 -5.55 33.39
N ALA A 80 5.23 -5.90 33.39
CA ALA A 80 6.03 -6.06 34.60
C ALA A 80 6.11 -4.76 35.41
N ILE A 81 6.33 -3.62 34.74
CA ILE A 81 6.33 -2.29 35.36
C ILE A 81 4.98 -1.99 36.02
N ARG A 82 3.85 -2.23 35.32
CA ARG A 82 2.51 -1.97 35.87
C ARG A 82 2.19 -2.85 37.08
N LYS A 83 2.66 -4.10 37.07
CA LYS A 83 2.45 -5.06 38.16
C LYS A 83 3.49 -4.94 39.28
N LYS A 84 4.52 -4.10 39.12
CA LYS A 84 5.69 -4.01 40.02
C LYS A 84 6.41 -5.35 40.22
N ASP A 85 6.39 -6.19 39.18
CA ASP A 85 7.07 -7.48 39.16
C ASP A 85 8.53 -7.26 38.77
N LYS A 86 9.44 -7.33 39.76
CA LYS A 86 10.87 -7.04 39.57
C LYS A 86 11.60 -8.17 38.86
N GLU A 87 11.28 -9.41 39.18
CA GLU A 87 11.93 -10.60 38.62
C GLU A 87 11.64 -10.71 37.12
N LEU A 88 10.35 -10.59 36.74
CA LEU A 88 9.97 -10.58 35.34
C LEU A 88 10.58 -9.41 34.57
N LEU A 89 10.69 -8.24 35.20
CA LEU A 89 11.28 -7.06 34.58
C LEU A 89 12.77 -7.29 34.27
N GLU A 90 13.52 -7.85 35.21
CA GLU A 90 14.95 -8.14 35.06
C GLU A 90 15.19 -9.17 33.94
N ASP A 91 14.45 -10.28 33.95
CA ASP A 91 14.53 -11.32 32.93
C ASP A 91 14.29 -10.78 31.51
N VAL A 92 13.18 -10.04 31.32
CA VAL A 92 12.81 -9.55 29.99
C VAL A 92 13.75 -8.44 29.53
N GLN A 93 14.28 -7.62 30.44
CA GLN A 93 15.29 -6.61 30.10
C GLN A 93 16.61 -7.24 29.67
N ALA A 94 17.07 -8.28 30.38
CA ALA A 94 18.26 -9.03 30.00
C ALA A 94 18.06 -9.73 28.64
N PHE A 95 16.88 -10.30 28.38
CA PHE A 95 16.55 -10.87 27.05
C PHE A 95 16.59 -9.79 25.96
N LEU A 96 15.99 -8.62 26.18
CA LEU A 96 16.03 -7.51 25.23
C LEU A 96 17.44 -6.97 25.03
N GLN A 97 18.31 -7.05 26.03
CA GLN A 97 19.72 -6.71 25.89
C GLN A 97 20.40 -7.66 24.91
N LEU A 98 20.25 -8.99 25.07
CA LEU A 98 20.75 -9.99 24.11
C LEU A 98 20.14 -9.82 22.71
N TYR A 99 18.88 -9.39 22.61
CA TYR A 99 18.26 -9.09 21.32
C TYR A 99 18.91 -7.88 20.65
N ARG A 100 19.22 -6.83 21.42
CA ARG A 100 19.80 -5.58 20.93
C ARG A 100 21.29 -5.68 20.65
N THR A 101 22.01 -6.57 21.34
CA THR A 101 23.39 -6.89 20.94
C THR A 101 23.41 -7.45 19.52
N THR A 102 24.60 -7.46 18.92
CA THR A 102 24.78 -7.95 17.54
C THR A 102 24.45 -9.43 17.38
N GLU A 103 24.15 -10.15 18.47
CA GLU A 103 23.82 -11.58 18.45
C GLU A 103 22.57 -11.90 17.64
N TRP A 104 21.42 -11.31 17.97
CA TRP A 104 20.18 -11.60 17.22
C TRP A 104 20.32 -11.16 15.76
N HIS A 105 20.96 -9.99 15.56
CA HIS A 105 21.21 -9.47 14.23
C HIS A 105 22.05 -10.45 13.39
N GLY A 106 23.19 -10.92 13.91
CA GLY A 106 24.07 -11.86 13.22
C GLY A 106 23.47 -13.27 13.06
N LYS A 107 22.73 -13.77 14.05
CA LYS A 107 22.17 -15.12 14.04
C LYS A 107 20.96 -15.27 13.12
N ILE A 108 20.12 -14.24 13.00
CA ILE A 108 18.84 -14.28 12.28
C ILE A 108 18.73 -13.18 11.22
N THR A 109 18.88 -11.92 11.61
CA THR A 109 18.46 -10.79 10.77
C THR A 109 19.33 -10.60 9.54
N ALA A 110 20.65 -10.53 9.71
CA ALA A 110 21.59 -10.30 8.61
C ALA A 110 21.55 -11.43 7.56
N PRO A 111 21.60 -12.73 7.92
CA PRO A 111 21.55 -13.79 6.91
C PRO A 111 20.21 -13.85 6.18
N ALA A 112 19.09 -13.58 6.88
CA ALA A 112 17.77 -13.52 6.26
C ALA A 112 17.63 -12.33 5.28
N LEU A 113 18.12 -11.15 5.65
CA LEU A 113 18.14 -9.98 4.76
C LEU A 113 19.03 -10.19 3.53
N ASN A 114 20.20 -10.83 3.70
CA ASN A 114 21.06 -11.20 2.57
C ASN A 114 20.37 -12.19 1.63
N ASN A 115 19.70 -13.22 2.16
CA ASN A 115 18.88 -14.13 1.36
C ASN A 115 17.79 -13.39 0.57
N LEU A 116 17.12 -12.40 1.17
CA LEU A 116 16.14 -11.58 0.47
C LEU A 116 16.74 -10.74 -0.65
N LYS A 117 17.92 -10.17 -0.44
CA LYS A 117 18.64 -9.42 -1.48
C LYS A 117 19.02 -10.34 -2.64
N LEU A 118 19.61 -11.50 -2.34
CA LEU A 118 20.00 -12.50 -3.35
C LEU A 118 18.79 -13.02 -4.13
N LYS A 119 17.66 -13.31 -3.46
CA LYS A 119 16.42 -13.74 -4.14
C LYS A 119 15.81 -12.67 -5.06
N ARG A 120 16.20 -11.41 -4.91
CA ARG A 120 15.76 -10.31 -5.78
C ARG A 120 16.73 -10.02 -6.92
N LEU A 121 17.95 -10.55 -6.87
CA LEU A 121 18.91 -10.37 -7.96
C LEU A 121 18.36 -10.98 -9.25
N ASN A 122 18.41 -10.20 -10.33
CA ASN A 122 18.01 -10.61 -11.68
C ASN A 122 16.54 -11.07 -11.82
N VAL A 123 15.66 -10.78 -10.85
CA VAL A 123 14.23 -11.03 -11.02
C VAL A 123 13.65 -9.89 -11.87
N PRO A 124 13.18 -10.16 -13.10
CA PRO A 124 12.66 -9.12 -13.98
C PRO A 124 11.42 -8.47 -13.35
N GLU A 125 11.36 -7.15 -13.44
CA GLU A 125 10.20 -6.42 -12.95
C GLU A 125 9.02 -6.62 -13.90
N VAL A 126 7.94 -7.18 -13.36
CA VAL A 126 6.75 -7.46 -14.16
C VAL A 126 5.90 -6.19 -14.27
N LEU A 127 5.97 -5.55 -15.45
CA LEU A 127 5.30 -4.29 -15.76
C LEU A 127 4.09 -4.50 -16.68
N PRO A 128 3.02 -3.69 -16.57
CA PRO A 128 1.91 -3.73 -17.52
C PRO A 128 2.38 -3.32 -18.93
N LEU A 129 1.83 -3.98 -19.95
CA LEU A 129 2.07 -3.61 -21.34
C LEU A 129 1.47 -2.24 -21.67
N THR A 130 2.28 -1.36 -22.29
CA THR A 130 1.82 -0.04 -22.76
C THR A 130 0.63 -0.16 -23.72
N SER A 131 0.62 -1.18 -24.60
CA SER A 131 -0.50 -1.42 -25.52
C SER A 131 -1.82 -1.68 -24.78
N ASP A 132 -1.77 -2.47 -23.72
CA ASP A 132 -2.95 -2.79 -22.91
C ASP A 132 -3.42 -1.57 -22.11
N LEU A 133 -2.48 -0.76 -21.58
CA LEU A 133 -2.83 0.50 -20.91
C LEU A 133 -3.54 1.49 -21.85
N LEU A 134 -3.13 1.55 -23.12
CA LEU A 134 -3.78 2.38 -24.14
C LEU A 134 -5.21 1.89 -24.46
N LEU A 135 -5.40 0.57 -24.58
CA LEU A 135 -6.72 -0.02 -24.79
C LEU A 135 -7.67 0.28 -23.63
N VAL A 136 -7.20 0.11 -22.39
CA VAL A 136 -8.01 0.44 -21.20
C VAL A 136 -8.30 1.93 -21.13
N ARG A 137 -7.32 2.80 -21.42
CA ARG A 137 -7.55 4.25 -21.47
C ARG A 137 -8.64 4.61 -22.46
N LYS A 138 -8.59 4.06 -23.68
CA LYS A 138 -9.59 4.32 -24.74
C LYS A 138 -10.99 3.94 -24.24
N TYR A 139 -11.14 2.70 -23.75
CA TYR A 139 -12.38 2.21 -23.18
C TYR A 139 -12.93 3.12 -22.06
N LEU A 140 -12.06 3.51 -21.11
CA LEU A 140 -12.47 4.33 -19.97
C LEU A 140 -12.94 5.72 -20.41
N VAL A 141 -12.24 6.38 -21.34
CA VAL A 141 -12.63 7.74 -21.80
C VAL A 141 -13.96 7.70 -22.54
N GLU A 142 -14.15 6.74 -23.44
CA GLU A 142 -15.41 6.55 -24.17
C GLU A 142 -16.57 6.25 -23.22
N ARG A 143 -16.38 5.27 -22.33
CA ARG A 143 -17.44 4.82 -21.41
C ARG A 143 -17.80 5.88 -20.38
N LEU A 144 -16.82 6.65 -19.89
CA LEU A 144 -17.03 7.73 -18.93
C LEU A 144 -17.90 8.84 -19.53
N SER A 145 -17.65 9.23 -20.78
CA SER A 145 -18.44 10.24 -21.50
C SER A 145 -19.90 9.82 -21.65
N THR A 146 -20.13 8.59 -22.14
CA THR A 146 -21.49 8.03 -22.31
C THR A 146 -22.23 7.95 -20.98
N LEU A 147 -21.64 7.30 -19.97
CA LEU A 147 -22.29 7.10 -18.67
C LEU A 147 -22.55 8.41 -17.92
N THR A 148 -21.70 9.43 -18.10
CA THR A 148 -21.93 10.76 -17.50
C THR A 148 -23.19 11.38 -18.07
N THR A 149 -23.40 11.26 -19.37
CA THR A 149 -24.62 11.74 -20.05
C THR A 149 -25.84 10.94 -19.60
N ASP A 150 -25.74 9.60 -19.56
CA ASP A 150 -26.82 8.71 -19.13
C ASP A 150 -27.28 9.02 -17.70
N VAL A 151 -26.35 9.13 -16.76
CA VAL A 151 -26.66 9.45 -15.36
C VAL A 151 -27.24 10.85 -15.23
N THR A 152 -26.75 11.82 -16.00
CA THR A 152 -27.27 13.19 -15.94
C THR A 152 -28.73 13.27 -16.38
N ASN A 153 -29.11 12.51 -17.41
CA ASN A 153 -30.44 12.53 -18.02
C ASN A 153 -31.44 11.60 -17.32
N ASP A 154 -31.07 10.34 -17.05
CA ASP A 154 -31.94 9.33 -16.44
C ASP A 154 -31.14 8.47 -15.45
N THR A 155 -31.09 8.89 -14.19
CA THR A 155 -30.31 8.17 -13.17
C THR A 155 -31.02 6.89 -12.72
N THR A 156 -30.29 5.78 -12.81
CA THR A 156 -30.65 4.50 -12.18
C THR A 156 -29.55 4.06 -11.22
N LYS A 157 -29.86 3.14 -10.30
CA LYS A 157 -28.84 2.55 -9.42
C LYS A 157 -27.72 1.86 -10.22
N GLN A 158 -28.05 1.30 -11.37
CA GLN A 158 -27.10 0.56 -12.21
C GLN A 158 -26.14 1.49 -12.96
N ASN A 159 -26.66 2.50 -13.68
CA ASN A 159 -25.79 3.41 -14.43
C ASN A 159 -24.97 4.30 -13.50
N TRP A 160 -25.50 4.71 -12.34
CA TRP A 160 -24.75 5.43 -11.33
C TRP A 160 -23.58 4.57 -10.81
N ARG A 161 -23.85 3.29 -10.50
CA ARG A 161 -22.80 2.37 -10.06
C ARG A 161 -21.73 2.19 -11.11
N GLU A 162 -22.12 1.99 -12.37
CA GLU A 162 -21.17 1.81 -13.45
C GLU A 162 -20.32 3.08 -13.67
N LEU A 163 -20.95 4.26 -13.63
CA LEU A 163 -20.24 5.55 -13.73
C LEU A 163 -19.22 5.69 -12.59
N ALA A 164 -19.61 5.37 -11.36
CA ALA A 164 -18.72 5.44 -10.19
C ALA A 164 -17.52 4.51 -10.32
N GLU A 165 -17.72 3.28 -10.82
CA GLU A 165 -16.65 2.30 -11.02
C GLU A 165 -15.70 2.73 -12.15
N VAL A 166 -16.23 3.16 -13.30
CA VAL A 166 -15.43 3.62 -14.46
C VAL A 166 -14.66 4.90 -14.10
N CYS A 167 -15.31 5.85 -13.44
CA CYS A 167 -14.69 7.10 -12.98
C CYS A 167 -13.55 6.82 -11.99
N LEU A 168 -13.77 5.96 -10.99
CA LEU A 168 -12.74 5.58 -10.03
C LEU A 168 -11.56 4.86 -10.72
N THR A 169 -11.82 3.94 -11.64
CA THR A 169 -10.75 3.27 -12.39
C THR A 169 -9.96 4.28 -13.22
N ARG A 170 -10.62 5.20 -13.94
CA ARG A 170 -9.97 6.27 -14.72
C ARG A 170 -9.09 7.13 -13.83
N LEU A 171 -9.59 7.53 -12.67
CA LEU A 171 -8.87 8.35 -11.70
C LEU A 171 -7.63 7.64 -11.16
N ILE A 172 -7.75 6.37 -10.77
CA ILE A 172 -6.61 5.57 -10.27
C ILE A 172 -5.57 5.35 -11.37
N MET A 173 -5.99 5.00 -12.58
CA MET A 173 -5.08 4.73 -13.68
C MET A 173 -4.39 5.98 -14.20
N PHE A 174 -5.07 7.14 -14.19
CA PHE A 174 -4.46 8.41 -14.57
C PHE A 174 -3.36 8.80 -13.59
N ASN A 175 -3.66 8.76 -12.29
CA ASN A 175 -2.72 9.14 -11.23
C ASN A 175 -1.71 8.03 -10.86
N LYS A 176 -1.87 6.81 -11.38
CA LYS A 176 -1.06 5.62 -11.03
C LYS A 176 -0.96 5.39 -9.49
N ARG A 177 -2.03 5.75 -8.75
CA ARG A 177 -2.11 5.78 -7.26
C ARG A 177 -2.58 4.46 -6.64
N ARG A 178 -2.62 4.34 -5.29
CA ARG A 178 -3.12 3.11 -4.62
C ARG A 178 -4.62 3.18 -4.77
N GLY A 179 -5.25 2.08 -5.15
CA GLY A 179 -6.70 2.07 -5.34
C GLY A 179 -7.49 2.52 -4.10
N GLY A 180 -6.94 2.29 -2.89
CA GLY A 180 -7.56 2.74 -1.64
C GLY A 180 -7.45 4.24 -1.36
N GLU A 181 -6.50 4.97 -1.96
CA GLU A 181 -6.37 6.42 -1.75
C GLU A 181 -7.50 7.15 -2.51
N ALA A 182 -7.61 6.91 -3.82
CA ALA A 182 -8.62 7.55 -4.66
C ALA A 182 -10.07 7.17 -4.27
N GLY A 183 -10.31 5.92 -3.86
CA GLY A 183 -11.64 5.47 -3.43
C GLY A 183 -12.12 6.16 -2.15
N ASN A 184 -11.20 6.56 -1.26
CA ASN A 184 -11.52 7.22 0.01
C ASN A 184 -11.74 8.73 -0.12
N MET A 185 -11.82 9.28 -1.35
CA MET A 185 -12.09 10.70 -1.56
C MET A 185 -13.44 11.10 -0.94
N MET A 186 -13.41 12.09 -0.05
CA MET A 186 -14.61 12.63 0.60
C MET A 186 -15.26 13.72 -0.26
N LEU A 187 -16.58 13.84 -0.15
CA LEU A 187 -17.38 14.87 -0.81
C LEU A 187 -16.87 16.27 -0.43
N GLU A 188 -16.71 16.51 0.87
CA GLU A 188 -16.23 17.79 1.40
C GLU A 188 -14.88 18.18 0.81
N THR A 189 -13.93 17.23 0.77
CA THR A 189 -12.61 17.44 0.20
C THR A 189 -12.67 17.79 -1.28
N PHE A 190 -13.55 17.15 -2.05
CA PHE A 190 -13.74 17.49 -3.45
C PHE A 190 -14.38 18.88 -3.59
N THR A 191 -15.47 19.18 -2.88
CA THR A 191 -16.19 20.45 -3.00
C THR A 191 -15.35 21.65 -2.57
N ASN A 192 -14.59 21.53 -1.49
CA ASN A 192 -13.81 22.61 -0.90
C ASN A 192 -12.38 22.73 -1.46
N ARG A 193 -12.05 22.00 -2.54
CA ARG A 193 -10.70 22.02 -3.11
C ARG A 193 -10.34 23.40 -3.67
N PRO A 194 -9.08 23.84 -3.55
CA PRO A 194 -8.65 25.14 -4.07
C PRO A 194 -8.61 25.14 -5.60
N ASN A 195 -9.11 26.20 -6.22
CA ASN A 195 -8.92 26.43 -7.64
C ASN A 195 -7.70 27.33 -7.87
N ILE A 196 -6.58 26.71 -8.27
CA ILE A 196 -5.28 27.38 -8.47
C ILE A 196 -5.38 28.52 -9.50
N ILE A 197 -6.27 28.41 -10.49
CA ILE A 197 -6.46 29.43 -11.54
C ILE A 197 -6.96 30.76 -10.96
N HIS A 198 -7.64 30.75 -9.81
CA HIS A 198 -8.15 31.99 -9.21
C HIS A 198 -7.06 32.86 -8.56
N ASN A 199 -5.89 32.30 -8.23
CA ASN A 199 -4.75 33.10 -7.78
C ASN A 199 -3.89 33.52 -8.98
N LYS A 200 -4.18 34.69 -9.53
CA LYS A 200 -3.53 35.22 -10.74
C LYS A 200 -2.01 35.37 -10.61
N GLU A 201 -1.52 35.77 -9.43
CA GLU A 201 -0.08 35.95 -9.19
C GLU A 201 0.67 34.61 -9.24
N ILE A 202 0.14 33.58 -8.56
CA ILE A 202 0.71 32.23 -8.63
C ILE A 202 0.64 31.70 -10.05
N PHE A 203 -0.51 31.83 -10.73
CA PHE A 203 -0.68 31.35 -12.09
C PHE A 203 0.29 32.00 -13.09
N GLN A 204 0.56 33.30 -12.93
CA GLN A 204 1.50 34.04 -13.77
C GLN A 204 2.97 33.66 -13.51
N SER A 205 3.29 33.17 -12.32
CA SER A 205 4.64 32.67 -11.99
C SER A 205 4.96 31.29 -12.58
N LEU A 206 3.95 30.56 -13.07
CA LEU A 206 4.12 29.25 -13.70
C LEU A 206 4.67 29.37 -15.12
N SER A 207 5.41 28.35 -15.56
CA SER A 207 5.86 28.23 -16.95
C SER A 207 4.68 28.08 -17.94
N PRO A 208 4.88 28.39 -19.25
CA PRO A 208 3.80 28.29 -20.24
C PRO A 208 3.15 26.89 -20.33
N SER A 209 3.94 25.83 -20.16
CA SER A 209 3.46 24.44 -20.14
C SER A 209 2.63 24.15 -18.89
N GLU A 210 3.08 24.58 -17.72
CA GLU A 210 2.33 24.47 -16.45
C GLU A 210 1.02 25.24 -16.49
N GLN A 211 1.02 26.46 -17.05
CA GLN A 211 -0.21 27.24 -17.24
C GLN A 211 -1.22 26.49 -18.11
N GLN A 212 -0.78 25.82 -19.19
CA GLN A 212 -1.64 24.99 -20.03
C GLN A 212 -2.15 23.75 -19.30
N LEU A 213 -1.34 23.15 -18.43
CA LEU A 213 -1.76 22.02 -17.59
C LEU A 213 -2.80 22.47 -16.56
N CYS A 214 -2.59 23.58 -15.85
CA CYS A 214 -3.53 24.15 -14.89
C CYS A 214 -4.88 24.51 -15.52
N LYS A 215 -4.93 24.87 -16.82
CA LYS A 215 -6.19 25.12 -17.54
C LYS A 215 -6.99 23.84 -17.82
N ARG A 216 -6.34 22.68 -17.86
CA ARG A 216 -6.93 21.38 -18.29
C ARG A 216 -7.07 20.37 -17.15
N LEU A 217 -6.38 20.60 -16.06
CA LEU A 217 -6.26 19.69 -14.94
C LEU A 217 -6.61 20.42 -13.65
N ASP A 218 -7.45 19.78 -12.85
CA ASP A 218 -7.85 20.25 -11.53
C ASP A 218 -7.16 19.37 -10.47
N LEU A 219 -7.03 19.86 -9.24
CA LEU A 219 -6.30 19.19 -8.18
C LEU A 219 -7.14 19.09 -6.91
N VAL A 220 -7.18 17.90 -6.32
CA VAL A 220 -7.79 17.66 -5.01
C VAL A 220 -6.77 17.03 -4.06
N GLU A 221 -6.62 17.60 -2.86
CA GLU A 221 -5.77 17.04 -1.81
C GLU A 221 -6.57 16.09 -0.91
N ILE A 222 -6.30 14.79 -0.97
CA ILE A 222 -6.95 13.79 -0.11
C ILE A 222 -6.04 13.37 1.05
N ILE A 223 -6.63 12.74 2.08
CA ILE A 223 -5.88 12.22 3.24
C ILE A 223 -5.38 10.80 2.95
N GLY A 224 -4.06 10.64 2.87
CA GLY A 224 -3.38 9.36 2.75
C GLY A 224 -3.06 8.70 4.10
N LYS A 225 -2.29 7.60 4.04
CA LYS A 225 -1.81 6.92 5.26
C LYS A 225 -1.01 7.89 6.14
N ARG A 226 -1.12 7.71 7.47
CA ARG A 226 -0.47 8.57 8.48
C ARG A 226 -0.86 10.05 8.37
N ARG A 227 -2.08 10.34 7.91
CA ARG A 227 -2.63 11.69 7.72
C ARG A 227 -1.82 12.60 6.78
N ARG A 228 -1.00 12.02 5.89
CA ARG A 228 -0.29 12.80 4.87
C ARG A 228 -1.26 13.32 3.82
N LYS A 229 -1.11 14.58 3.41
CA LYS A 229 -1.83 15.13 2.26
C LYS A 229 -1.33 14.49 0.97
N VAL A 230 -2.26 14.17 0.07
CA VAL A 230 -1.97 13.44 -1.16
C VAL A 230 -2.65 14.16 -2.33
N PRO A 231 -1.88 14.75 -3.26
CA PRO A 231 -2.44 15.39 -4.44
C PRO A 231 -2.97 14.34 -5.42
N VAL A 232 -4.21 14.54 -5.87
CA VAL A 232 -4.89 13.75 -6.92
C VAL A 232 -5.32 14.70 -8.03
N ILE A 233 -4.83 14.42 -9.24
CA ILE A 233 -5.12 15.19 -10.44
C ILE A 233 -6.42 14.67 -11.06
N LEU A 234 -7.28 15.61 -11.40
CA LEU A 234 -8.57 15.41 -12.02
C LEU A 234 -8.50 15.93 -13.46
N THR A 235 -8.81 15.08 -14.42
CA THR A 235 -9.07 15.49 -15.80
C THR A 235 -10.51 15.98 -15.93
N GLU A 236 -10.81 16.81 -16.94
CA GLU A 236 -12.15 17.39 -17.12
C GLU A 236 -13.26 16.34 -17.23
N ASP A 237 -13.01 15.22 -17.93
CA ASP A 237 -13.93 14.07 -18.03
C ASP A 237 -14.24 13.45 -16.64
N VAL A 238 -13.22 13.32 -15.80
CA VAL A 238 -13.36 12.79 -14.43
C VAL A 238 -14.10 13.78 -13.53
N LYS A 239 -13.79 15.08 -13.64
CA LYS A 239 -14.46 16.14 -12.87
C LYS A 239 -15.96 16.20 -13.22
N ALA A 240 -16.30 16.16 -14.51
CA ALA A 240 -17.69 16.12 -14.97
C ALA A 240 -18.42 14.89 -14.43
N ALA A 241 -17.80 13.71 -14.50
CA ALA A 241 -18.36 12.48 -13.96
C ALA A 241 -18.58 12.55 -12.44
N ILE A 242 -17.62 13.06 -11.67
CA ILE A 242 -17.76 13.24 -10.21
C ILE A 242 -18.90 14.21 -9.88
N ASN A 243 -19.03 15.31 -10.62
CA ASN A 243 -20.14 16.25 -10.44
C ASN A 243 -21.49 15.56 -10.69
N ALA A 244 -21.63 14.80 -11.78
CA ALA A 244 -22.85 14.04 -12.07
C ALA A 244 -23.16 13.01 -10.97
N LEU A 245 -22.15 12.27 -10.50
CA LEU A 245 -22.29 11.32 -9.39
C LEU A 245 -22.77 12.00 -8.11
N ASN A 246 -22.22 13.17 -7.78
CA ASN A 246 -22.54 13.91 -6.56
C ASN A 246 -23.93 14.55 -6.60
N THR A 247 -24.37 15.05 -7.75
CA THR A 247 -25.71 15.60 -7.93
C THR A 247 -26.79 14.52 -7.86
N ARG A 248 -26.50 13.31 -8.36
CA ARG A 248 -27.48 12.22 -8.51
C ARG A 248 -27.36 11.09 -7.48
N ARG A 249 -26.81 11.39 -6.29
CA ARG A 249 -26.51 10.37 -5.25
C ARG A 249 -27.76 9.67 -4.72
N LYS A 250 -28.84 10.42 -4.52
CA LYS A 250 -30.08 9.92 -3.95
C LYS A 250 -30.75 8.94 -4.91
N GLU A 251 -30.89 9.34 -6.17
CA GLU A 251 -31.42 8.49 -7.25
C GLU A 251 -30.52 7.28 -7.52
N GLY A 252 -29.21 7.47 -7.39
CA GLY A 252 -28.20 6.42 -7.49
C GLY A 252 -28.25 5.36 -6.39
N GLY A 253 -29.05 5.55 -5.33
CA GLY A 253 -29.19 4.60 -4.22
C GLY A 253 -28.05 4.64 -3.20
N VAL A 254 -27.36 5.78 -3.07
CA VAL A 254 -26.32 5.97 -2.06
C VAL A 254 -26.95 6.27 -0.70
N CYS A 255 -26.38 5.72 0.37
CA CYS A 255 -26.79 6.03 1.73
C CYS A 255 -26.56 7.53 2.04
N GLU A 256 -27.57 8.22 2.61
CA GLU A 256 -27.51 9.67 2.88
C GLU A 256 -26.36 10.07 3.80
N SER A 257 -26.01 9.21 4.75
CA SER A 257 -24.89 9.46 5.67
C SER A 257 -23.50 9.23 5.02
N SER A 258 -23.43 8.66 3.81
CA SER A 258 -22.16 8.34 3.15
C SER A 258 -21.44 9.59 2.65
N GLN A 259 -20.23 9.80 3.17
CA GLN A 259 -19.40 10.97 2.87
C GLN A 259 -18.44 10.77 1.69
N TYR A 260 -18.43 9.60 1.06
CA TYR A 260 -17.49 9.26 -0.01
C TYR A 260 -18.04 9.66 -1.39
N VAL A 261 -17.19 10.24 -2.25
CA VAL A 261 -17.51 10.47 -3.67
C VAL A 261 -17.88 9.14 -4.32
N PHE A 262 -16.99 8.14 -4.20
CA PHE A 262 -17.15 6.80 -4.75
C PHE A 262 -17.77 5.85 -3.73
N ALA A 263 -19.01 6.11 -3.32
CA ALA A 263 -19.72 5.29 -2.34
C ALA A 263 -20.25 3.96 -2.93
N VAL A 264 -20.37 2.93 -2.09
CA VAL A 264 -21.21 1.77 -2.42
C VAL A 264 -22.68 2.19 -2.35
N ASN A 265 -23.46 1.88 -3.39
CA ASN A 265 -24.83 2.37 -3.58
C ASN A 265 -25.90 1.28 -3.38
N ASP A 266 -25.81 0.55 -2.26
CA ASP A 266 -26.82 -0.44 -1.82
C ASP A 266 -27.85 0.15 -0.83
N GLY A 267 -27.82 1.47 -0.61
CA GLY A 267 -28.68 2.22 0.30
C GLY A 267 -28.29 2.14 1.79
N ARG A 268 -27.32 1.30 2.17
CA ARG A 268 -26.95 1.08 3.59
C ARG A 268 -25.46 1.24 3.87
N SER A 269 -24.63 0.94 2.89
CA SER A 269 -23.19 0.93 3.04
C SER A 269 -22.64 2.34 3.17
N MET A 270 -21.78 2.48 4.16
CA MET A 270 -20.98 3.68 4.43
C MET A 270 -19.57 3.56 3.87
N ASN A 271 -19.28 2.47 3.14
CA ASN A 271 -17.95 2.19 2.64
C ASN A 271 -17.77 2.69 1.20
N PRO A 272 -16.55 3.10 0.82
CA PRO A 272 -16.24 3.43 -0.56
C PRO A 272 -16.04 2.18 -1.42
N LEU A 273 -16.09 2.37 -2.73
CA LEU A 273 -15.69 1.38 -3.72
C LEU A 273 -14.22 1.00 -3.54
N ARG A 274 -13.94 -0.29 -3.67
CA ARG A 274 -12.57 -0.80 -3.60
C ARG A 274 -11.90 -0.65 -4.96
N GLY A 275 -10.85 0.18 -5.02
CA GLY A 275 -10.09 0.44 -6.24
C GLY A 275 -9.57 -0.81 -6.95
N HIS A 276 -9.18 -1.85 -6.20
CA HIS A 276 -8.76 -3.13 -6.79
C HIS A 276 -9.88 -3.82 -7.56
N ASP A 277 -11.10 -3.82 -7.01
CA ASP A 277 -12.22 -4.56 -7.56
C ASP A 277 -12.74 -3.88 -8.84
N VAL A 278 -12.77 -2.54 -8.86
CA VAL A 278 -13.17 -1.77 -10.05
C VAL A 278 -12.15 -1.90 -11.19
N ILE A 279 -10.85 -1.86 -10.90
CA ILE A 279 -9.81 -2.11 -11.92
C ILE A 279 -9.97 -3.51 -12.51
N LYS A 280 -10.12 -4.52 -11.64
CA LYS A 280 -10.31 -5.91 -12.08
C LYS A 280 -11.57 -6.06 -12.93
N LYS A 281 -12.66 -5.37 -12.58
CA LYS A 281 -13.90 -5.37 -13.37
C LYS A 281 -13.68 -4.72 -14.74
N THR A 282 -13.05 -3.55 -14.81
CA THR A 282 -12.73 -2.87 -16.08
C THR A 282 -11.85 -3.73 -16.98
N CYS A 283 -10.80 -4.37 -16.45
CA CYS A 283 -9.90 -5.19 -17.26
C CYS A 283 -10.60 -6.40 -17.90
N LYS A 284 -11.71 -6.88 -17.32
CA LYS A 284 -12.52 -7.95 -17.93
C LYS A 284 -13.39 -7.47 -19.10
N GLN A 285 -13.65 -6.16 -19.20
CA GLN A 285 -14.46 -5.56 -20.26
C GLN A 285 -13.65 -5.21 -21.52
N VAL A 286 -12.32 -5.32 -21.44
CA VAL A 286 -11.41 -4.97 -22.53
C VAL A 286 -10.65 -6.22 -22.95
N LYS A 287 -10.44 -6.41 -24.25
CA LYS A 287 -9.61 -7.50 -24.78
C LYS A 287 -8.13 -7.12 -24.59
N LEU A 288 -7.54 -7.60 -23.49
CA LEU A 288 -6.17 -7.33 -23.09
C LEU A 288 -5.29 -8.58 -23.29
N LYS A 289 -3.98 -8.38 -23.49
CA LYS A 289 -3.00 -9.47 -23.61
C LYS A 289 -2.62 -10.00 -22.22
N GLU A 290 -2.35 -9.10 -21.28
CA GLU A 290 -1.86 -9.41 -19.92
C GLU A 290 -2.67 -8.64 -18.85
N PRO A 291 -3.98 -8.91 -18.73
CA PRO A 291 -4.87 -8.19 -17.80
C PRO A 291 -4.45 -8.32 -16.32
N GLU A 292 -3.81 -9.43 -15.93
CA GLU A 292 -3.32 -9.69 -14.58
C GLU A 292 -2.18 -8.77 -14.14
N LEU A 293 -1.53 -8.09 -15.08
CA LEU A 293 -0.48 -7.11 -14.80
C LEU A 293 -1.04 -5.71 -14.53
N ILE A 294 -2.28 -5.42 -14.91
CA ILE A 294 -2.92 -4.13 -14.63
C ILE A 294 -3.44 -4.10 -13.19
N LYS A 295 -2.50 -3.85 -12.26
CA LYS A 295 -2.75 -3.68 -10.83
C LYS A 295 -2.20 -2.34 -10.36
N SER A 296 -2.82 -1.73 -9.36
CA SER A 296 -2.34 -0.45 -8.80
C SER A 296 -0.87 -0.47 -8.31
N THR A 297 -0.34 -1.65 -7.94
CA THR A 297 1.07 -1.83 -7.59
C THR A 297 1.99 -1.84 -8.81
N ASN A 298 1.58 -2.51 -9.89
CA ASN A 298 2.35 -2.60 -11.12
C ASN A 298 2.28 -1.29 -11.91
N LEU A 299 1.17 -0.56 -11.84
CA LEU A 299 1.03 0.78 -12.39
C LEU A 299 2.01 1.79 -11.76
N ARG A 300 2.36 1.63 -10.48
CA ARG A 300 3.41 2.43 -9.82
C ARG A 300 4.81 2.09 -10.32
N LYS A 301 5.09 0.80 -10.44
CA LYS A 301 6.36 0.30 -10.96
C LYS A 301 6.56 0.83 -12.38
N TYR A 302 5.51 0.73 -13.21
CA TYR A 302 5.50 1.25 -14.58
C TYR A 302 5.89 2.72 -14.65
N ILE A 303 5.26 3.59 -13.85
CA ILE A 303 5.58 5.02 -13.91
C ILE A 303 6.99 5.32 -13.39
N ALA A 304 7.48 4.58 -12.39
CA ALA A 304 8.85 4.72 -11.91
C ALA A 304 9.89 4.31 -12.97
N THR A 305 9.68 3.17 -13.64
CA THR A 305 10.53 2.73 -14.74
C THR A 305 10.51 3.74 -15.89
N VAL A 306 9.33 4.23 -16.27
CA VAL A 306 9.21 5.25 -17.33
C VAL A 306 9.89 6.56 -16.94
N SER A 307 9.78 7.01 -15.68
CA SER A 307 10.48 8.23 -15.23
C SER A 307 11.99 8.11 -15.25
N GLN A 308 12.55 6.92 -14.96
CA GLN A 308 13.98 6.66 -15.10
C GLN A 308 14.43 6.73 -16.56
N ILE A 309 13.63 6.20 -17.49
CA ILE A 309 13.90 6.29 -18.94
C ILE A 309 13.90 7.74 -19.43
N VAL A 310 13.05 8.59 -18.83
CA VAL A 310 12.90 10.01 -19.19
C VAL A 310 14.00 10.89 -18.57
N ASP A 311 14.90 10.33 -17.75
CA ASP A 311 16.03 11.03 -17.09
C ASP A 311 15.60 12.29 -16.33
N MET A 312 14.57 12.14 -15.49
CA MET A 312 14.04 13.23 -14.66
C MET A 312 15.07 13.71 -13.63
N ASN A 313 15.17 15.02 -13.44
CA ASN A 313 16.08 15.61 -12.43
C ASN A 313 15.57 15.38 -10.99
N GLU A 314 16.38 15.68 -9.97
CA GLU A 314 16.02 15.42 -8.57
C GLU A 314 14.75 16.14 -8.11
N SER A 315 14.48 17.34 -8.64
CA SER A 315 13.27 18.09 -8.30
C SER A 315 12.03 17.40 -8.90
N GLU A 316 12.08 17.02 -10.18
CA GLU A 316 11.04 16.28 -10.90
C GLU A 316 10.76 14.92 -10.27
N MET A 317 11.81 14.20 -9.86
CA MET A 317 11.70 12.95 -9.11
C MET A 317 11.06 13.16 -7.73
N GLY A 318 11.34 14.29 -7.07
CA GLY A 318 10.66 14.70 -5.84
C GLY A 318 9.17 14.95 -6.05
N TRP A 319 8.80 15.66 -7.11
CA TRP A 319 7.41 15.88 -7.50
C TRP A 319 6.70 14.56 -7.78
N LEU A 320 7.32 13.65 -8.53
CA LEU A 320 6.78 12.32 -8.83
C LEU A 320 6.63 11.47 -7.57
N ALA A 321 7.63 11.44 -6.68
CA ALA A 321 7.57 10.70 -5.42
C ALA A 321 6.41 11.19 -4.53
N ASN A 322 6.25 12.52 -4.38
CA ASN A 322 5.11 13.13 -3.71
C ASN A 322 3.78 12.78 -4.40
N HIS A 323 3.77 12.81 -5.75
CA HIS A 323 2.64 12.37 -6.57
C HIS A 323 2.38 10.84 -6.51
N LEU A 324 3.27 10.02 -5.97
CA LEU A 324 3.03 8.58 -5.75
C LEU A 324 2.79 8.24 -4.28
N GLY A 325 3.01 9.22 -3.40
CA GLY A 325 2.79 9.15 -1.96
C GLY A 325 3.91 8.39 -1.28
N HIS A 326 5.10 8.45 -1.88
CA HIS A 326 6.32 7.86 -1.38
C HIS A 326 7.16 8.96 -0.74
N ASP A 327 7.90 8.59 0.29
CA ASP A 327 9.05 9.37 0.69
C ASP A 327 10.09 9.29 -0.45
N ILE A 328 10.84 10.36 -0.74
CA ILE A 328 11.80 10.37 -1.85
C ILE A 328 12.86 9.28 -1.69
N HIS A 329 13.22 8.97 -0.44
CA HIS A 329 14.16 7.90 -0.11
C HIS A 329 13.53 6.52 -0.37
N VAL A 330 12.26 6.34 -0.02
CA VAL A 330 11.49 5.12 -0.32
C VAL A 330 11.22 4.96 -1.81
N HIS A 331 11.11 6.06 -2.57
CA HIS A 331 11.05 5.97 -4.03
C HIS A 331 12.40 5.47 -4.55
N LYS A 332 13.51 6.17 -4.27
CA LYS A 332 14.86 5.79 -4.72
C LYS A 332 15.29 4.37 -4.28
N GLU A 333 14.81 3.88 -3.13
CA GLU A 333 15.18 2.54 -2.59
C GLU A 333 14.37 1.40 -3.23
N PHE A 334 13.12 1.65 -3.66
CA PHE A 334 12.19 0.59 -4.09
C PHE A 334 11.73 0.70 -5.55
N TYR A 335 12.03 1.81 -6.23
CA TYR A 335 11.51 2.16 -7.54
C TYR A 335 12.59 2.80 -8.40
#